data_AF-F5ITT9-F1
#
_entry.id   AF-F5ITT9-F1
#
_cell.length_a   1.000
_cell.length_b   1.000
_cell.length_c   1.000
_cell.angle_alpha   90.00
_cell.angle_beta   90.00
_cell.angle_gamma   90.00
#
_symmetry.space_group_name_H-M   'P 1'
#
loop_
_entity.id
_entity.type
_entity.pdbx_description
1 polymer ?
#
loop_
_entity_poly.entity_id
_entity_poly.type
_entity_poly.pdbx_seq_one_letter_code
_entity_poly.pdbx_strand_id
1 'polypeptide(L)'
;MKLGNSNGNNTGKKYFIRGRDDRDEPQPAHRKKADEFNGWFTENHQSLANFLIGKYAYNEDVFYTTYMRISEKILYSGMIVKDYKAYFHRSYFTNYIQDSEKESRYVAIPVHHHLEAHHSNPHEHEHMQTKLEDDIFDYVYRRYDLREFELFKMYITLKPAVNYHTLAAITHVQAHKIQRIVSRILTDIRSNKVLVGRYREVR
;
A
#
# COMPACT_ATOMS: atom_id res chain seq x y z
N MET A 1 -24.74 35.18 0.44
CA MET A 1 -25.16 34.74 1.80
C MET A 1 -24.21 35.38 2.80
N LYS A 2 -24.66 36.34 3.62
CA LYS A 2 -23.81 36.95 4.66
C LYS A 2 -23.70 35.98 5.83
N LEU A 3 -22.57 35.28 5.95
CA LEU A 3 -22.24 34.50 7.13
C LEU A 3 -22.09 35.45 8.33
N GLY A 4 -22.68 35.10 9.47
CA GLY A 4 -22.86 35.96 10.65
C GLY A 4 -21.59 36.37 11.42
N ASN A 5 -20.46 36.57 10.73
CA ASN A 5 -19.22 37.14 11.26
C ASN A 5 -18.71 38.33 10.43
N SER A 6 -19.54 38.90 9.54
CA SER A 6 -19.11 39.89 8.55
C SER A 6 -18.78 41.29 9.09
N ASN A 7 -18.90 41.55 10.40
CA ASN A 7 -18.77 42.90 10.98
C ASN A 7 -17.57 43.08 11.94
N GLY A 8 -16.66 42.11 12.08
CA GLY A 8 -15.38 42.30 12.80
C GLY A 8 -15.44 42.65 14.31
N ASN A 9 -16.62 42.94 14.87
CA ASN A 9 -16.83 43.38 16.26
C ASN A 9 -16.73 42.25 17.30
N ASN A 10 -15.92 41.24 17.03
CA ASN A 10 -15.87 40.01 17.80
C ASN A 10 -14.64 39.95 18.71
N THR A 11 -14.27 41.09 19.30
CA THR A 11 -13.08 41.31 20.14
C THR A 11 -13.18 40.69 21.53
N GLY A 12 -14.35 40.19 21.92
CA GLY A 12 -14.60 39.59 23.25
C GLY A 12 -14.64 38.05 23.29
N LYS A 13 -14.45 37.34 22.17
CA LYS A 13 -14.47 35.87 22.21
C LYS A 13 -13.17 35.33 22.77
N LYS A 14 -13.23 34.83 24.01
CA LYS A 14 -12.20 33.97 24.59
C LYS A 14 -12.27 32.61 23.90
N TYR A 15 -11.24 32.29 23.13
CA TYR A 15 -11.06 30.97 22.54
C TYR A 15 -10.40 30.08 23.59
N PHE A 16 -11.03 28.96 23.90
CA PHE A 16 -10.42 27.93 24.73
C PHE A 16 -9.25 27.30 23.97
N ILE A 17 -8.05 27.38 24.54
CA ILE A 17 -6.84 26.78 23.96
C ILE A 17 -6.42 25.57 24.80
N ARG A 18 -6.49 24.39 24.18
CA ARG A 18 -5.98 23.12 24.76
C ARG A 18 -4.49 23.26 25.08
N GLY A 19 -4.07 22.87 26.28
CA GLY A 19 -2.74 23.06 26.87
C GLY A 19 -2.57 24.34 27.71
N ARG A 20 -3.43 25.35 27.53
CA ARG A 20 -3.35 26.64 28.22
C ARG A 20 -4.48 26.81 29.24
N ASP A 21 -5.71 26.50 28.84
CA ASP A 21 -6.95 26.75 29.60
C ASP A 21 -7.59 25.46 30.16
N ASP A 22 -6.98 24.29 29.91
CA ASP A 22 -7.39 22.94 30.30
C ASP A 22 -6.74 22.46 31.61
N ARG A 23 -6.15 23.38 32.39
CA ARG A 23 -5.47 23.05 33.66
C ARG A 23 -6.42 22.68 34.80
N ASP A 24 -7.72 22.82 34.60
CA ASP A 24 -8.73 22.52 35.62
C ASP A 24 -9.37 21.15 35.37
N GLU A 25 -9.38 20.31 36.40
CA GLU A 25 -10.09 19.02 36.38
C GLU A 25 -11.58 19.21 36.01
N PRO A 26 -12.20 18.29 35.25
CA PRO A 26 -13.59 18.41 34.87
C PRO A 26 -14.51 18.51 36.08
N GLN A 27 -15.21 19.63 36.20
CA GLN A 27 -16.19 19.81 37.27
C GLN A 27 -17.35 18.81 37.12
N PRO A 28 -17.87 18.21 38.20
CA PRO A 28 -18.96 17.22 38.13
C PRO A 28 -20.20 17.72 37.39
N ALA A 29 -20.51 19.02 37.49
CA ALA A 29 -21.62 19.65 36.79
C ALA A 29 -21.41 19.74 35.26
N HIS A 30 -20.16 19.87 34.80
CA HIS A 30 -19.83 19.89 33.37
C HIS A 30 -19.87 18.48 32.79
N ARG A 31 -19.44 17.48 33.57
CA ARG A 31 -19.51 16.07 33.20
C ARG A 31 -20.94 15.64 32.89
N LYS A 32 -21.89 15.96 33.76
CA LYS A 32 -23.31 15.65 33.52
C LYS A 32 -23.82 16.24 32.20
N LYS A 33 -23.48 17.50 31.90
CA LYS A 33 -23.87 18.16 30.63
C LYS A 33 -23.21 17.54 29.41
N ALA A 34 -21.94 17.13 29.54
CA ALA A 34 -21.23 16.43 28.48
C ALA A 34 -21.88 15.05 28.21
N ASP A 35 -22.25 14.33 29.27
CA ASP A 35 -22.96 13.04 29.16
C ASP A 35 -24.35 13.20 28.51
N GLU A 36 -25.10 14.25 28.85
CA GLU A 36 -26.37 14.59 28.18
C GLU A 36 -26.18 14.85 26.68
N PHE A 37 -25.13 15.59 26.30
CA PHE A 37 -24.79 15.79 24.90
C PHE A 37 -24.36 14.49 24.21
N ASN A 38 -23.56 13.65 24.86
CA ASN A 38 -23.07 12.38 24.31
C ASN A 38 -24.24 11.40 24.08
N GLY A 39 -25.20 11.34 25.01
CA GLY A 39 -26.43 10.57 24.87
C GLY A 39 -27.27 11.07 23.69
N TRP A 40 -27.53 12.38 23.64
CA TRP A 40 -28.23 13.00 22.51
C TRP A 40 -27.55 12.72 21.17
N PHE A 41 -26.21 12.81 21.10
CA PHE A 41 -25.46 12.55 19.88
C PHE A 41 -25.61 11.10 19.43
N THR A 42 -25.56 10.15 20.36
CA THR A 42 -25.73 8.72 20.06
C THR A 42 -27.11 8.43 19.46
N GLU A 43 -28.16 9.02 20.04
CA GLU A 43 -29.54 8.88 19.54
C GLU A 43 -29.75 9.53 18.17
N ASN A 44 -29.05 10.64 17.89
CA ASN A 44 -29.25 11.44 16.68
C ASN A 44 -28.18 11.22 15.61
N HIS A 45 -27.19 10.35 15.86
CA HIS A 45 -26.02 10.11 15.02
C HIS A 45 -26.40 9.85 13.56
N GLN A 46 -27.26 8.86 13.32
CA GLN A 46 -27.67 8.48 11.97
C GLN A 46 -28.42 9.60 11.26
N SER A 47 -29.27 10.36 11.98
CA SER A 47 -30.01 11.49 11.41
C SER A 47 -29.09 12.63 11.00
N LEU A 48 -28.09 12.93 11.84
CA LEU A 48 -27.07 13.95 11.56
C LEU A 48 -26.20 13.54 10.36
N ALA A 49 -25.76 12.28 10.30
CA ALA A 49 -24.99 11.74 9.18
C ALA A 49 -25.80 11.79 7.88
N ASN A 50 -27.05 11.30 7.89
CA ASN A 50 -27.94 11.31 6.73
C ASN A 50 -28.17 12.72 6.19
N PHE A 51 -28.35 13.72 7.07
CA PHE A 51 -28.47 15.12 6.65
C PHE A 51 -27.22 15.61 5.91
N LEU A 52 -26.03 15.28 6.40
CA LEU A 52 -24.76 15.68 5.79
C LEU A 52 -24.48 14.93 4.48
N ILE A 53 -24.84 13.66 4.41
CA ILE A 53 -24.78 12.84 3.18
C ILE A 53 -25.69 13.47 2.11
N GLY A 54 -26.92 13.83 2.46
CA GLY A 54 -27.85 14.51 1.55
C GLY A 54 -27.39 15.90 1.09
N LYS A 55 -26.39 16.48 1.75
CA LYS A 55 -25.75 17.75 1.36
C LYS A 55 -24.44 17.54 0.60
N TYR A 56 -24.06 16.30 0.28
CA TYR A 56 -22.77 15.95 -0.34
C TYR A 56 -21.56 16.52 0.42
N ALA A 57 -21.67 16.64 1.74
CA ALA A 57 -20.67 17.27 2.59
C ALA A 57 -20.29 16.38 3.76
N TYR A 58 -20.54 15.07 3.69
CA TYR A 58 -20.22 14.12 4.75
C TYR A 58 -18.76 13.67 4.66
N ASN A 59 -18.00 13.92 5.73
CA ASN A 59 -16.67 13.42 5.98
C ASN A 59 -16.67 12.86 7.40
N GLU A 60 -16.35 11.58 7.53
CA GLU A 60 -16.43 10.83 8.78
C GLU A 60 -15.45 11.35 9.84
N ASP A 61 -14.22 11.67 9.44
CA ASP A 61 -13.20 12.20 10.33
C ASP A 61 -13.59 13.56 10.89
N VAL A 62 -14.08 14.46 10.02
CA VAL A 62 -14.59 15.77 10.44
C VAL A 62 -15.81 15.63 11.34
N PHE A 63 -16.67 14.64 11.08
CA PHE A 63 -17.87 14.38 11.87
C PHE A 63 -17.54 14.00 13.31
N TYR A 64 -16.70 12.99 13.50
CA TYR A 64 -16.30 12.55 14.84
C TYR A 64 -15.37 13.55 15.53
N THR A 65 -14.47 14.20 14.79
CA THR A 65 -13.66 15.30 15.35
C THR A 65 -14.53 16.44 15.87
N THR A 66 -15.60 16.77 15.16
CA THR A 66 -16.56 17.79 15.60
C THR A 66 -17.28 17.37 16.88
N TYR A 67 -17.76 16.13 16.93
CA TYR A 67 -18.37 15.56 18.15
C TYR A 67 -17.42 15.67 19.35
N MET A 68 -16.19 15.16 19.22
CA MET A 68 -15.19 15.15 20.28
C MET A 68 -14.90 16.57 20.78
N ARG A 69 -14.68 17.53 19.87
CA ARG A 69 -14.42 18.93 20.22
C ARG A 69 -15.56 19.57 20.99
N ILE A 70 -16.81 19.28 20.63
CA ILE A 70 -17.99 19.82 21.34
C ILE A 70 -18.08 19.18 22.73
N SER A 71 -17.93 17.86 22.82
CA SER A 71 -17.99 17.12 24.09
C SER A 71 -16.90 17.59 25.06
N GLU A 72 -15.64 17.66 24.60
CA GLU A 72 -14.51 18.19 25.38
C GLU A 72 -14.79 19.64 25.83
N LYS A 73 -15.32 20.48 24.93
CA LYS A 73 -15.59 21.88 25.28
C LYS A 73 -16.69 22.01 26.33
N ILE A 74 -17.74 21.18 26.29
CA ILE A 74 -18.76 21.16 27.34
C ILE A 74 -18.13 20.69 28.65
N LEU A 75 -17.31 19.64 28.62
CA LEU A 75 -16.67 19.03 29.77
C LEU A 75 -15.70 19.99 30.50
N TYR A 76 -14.82 20.66 29.76
CA TYR A 76 -13.76 21.49 30.36
C TYR A 76 -14.19 22.95 30.54
N SER A 77 -14.99 23.52 29.64
CA SER A 77 -15.37 24.94 29.71
C SER A 77 -16.77 25.22 30.25
N GLY A 78 -17.56 24.18 30.54
CA GLY A 78 -18.94 24.32 31.02
C GLY A 78 -19.89 24.95 30.00
N MET A 79 -19.52 24.89 28.71
CA MET A 79 -20.28 25.50 27.62
C MET A 79 -21.74 25.07 27.62
N ILE A 80 -22.64 26.06 27.58
CA ILE A 80 -24.09 25.82 27.50
C ILE A 80 -24.51 25.88 26.03
N VAL A 81 -25.03 24.77 25.52
CA VAL A 81 -25.59 24.68 24.17
C VAL A 81 -27.11 24.53 24.28
N LYS A 82 -27.85 25.49 23.71
CA LYS A 82 -29.32 25.48 23.74
C LYS A 82 -29.94 24.53 22.70
N ASP A 83 -29.32 24.46 21.53
CA ASP A 83 -29.76 23.60 20.42
C ASP A 83 -28.55 22.81 19.92
N TYR A 84 -28.48 21.54 20.33
CA TYR A 84 -27.38 20.66 19.97
C TYR A 84 -27.31 20.41 18.46
N LYS A 85 -28.45 20.31 17.76
CA LYS A 85 -28.48 20.05 16.32
C LYS A 85 -27.92 21.22 15.52
N ALA A 86 -28.44 22.43 15.77
CA ALA A 86 -27.98 23.63 15.08
C ALA A 86 -26.51 23.93 15.40
N TYR A 87 -26.10 23.73 16.66
CA TYR A 87 -24.71 23.93 17.07
C TYR A 87 -23.77 22.92 16.44
N PHE A 88 -24.16 21.64 16.38
CA PHE A 88 -23.38 20.59 15.78
C PHE A 88 -23.17 20.84 14.28
N HIS A 89 -24.22 21.10 13.52
CA HIS A 89 -24.07 21.38 12.07
C HIS A 89 -23.21 22.61 11.81
N ARG A 90 -23.38 23.69 12.58
CA ARG A 90 -22.54 24.88 12.44
C ARG A 90 -21.07 24.58 12.72
N SER A 91 -20.80 23.83 13.79
CA SER A 91 -19.43 23.44 14.16
C SER A 91 -18.83 22.51 13.11
N TYR A 92 -19.62 21.57 12.58
CA TYR A 92 -19.24 20.65 11.53
C TYR A 92 -18.82 21.40 10.27
N PHE A 93 -19.67 22.27 9.72
CA PHE A 93 -19.32 23.02 8.51
C PHE A 93 -18.12 23.95 8.72
N THR A 94 -17.95 24.49 9.93
CA THR A 94 -16.75 25.29 10.27
C THR A 94 -15.50 24.44 10.21
N ASN A 95 -15.50 23.26 10.84
CA ASN A 95 -14.37 22.34 10.82
C ASN A 95 -14.10 21.80 9.40
N TYR A 96 -15.15 21.45 8.66
CA TYR A 96 -15.09 20.95 7.29
C TYR A 96 -14.39 21.93 6.34
N ILE A 97 -14.76 23.21 6.40
CA ILE A 97 -14.13 24.25 5.58
C ILE A 97 -12.66 24.45 6.00
N GLN A 98 -12.39 24.51 7.31
CA GLN A 98 -11.03 24.66 7.81
C GLN A 98 -10.11 23.50 7.42
N ASP A 99 -10.64 22.28 7.39
CA ASP A 99 -9.88 21.10 7.01
C ASP A 99 -9.63 21.06 5.50
N SER A 100 -10.62 21.42 4.69
CA SER A 100 -10.45 21.58 3.24
C SER A 100 -9.40 22.65 2.88
N GLU A 101 -9.37 23.79 3.60
CA GLU A 101 -8.33 24.82 3.45
C GLU A 101 -6.94 24.30 3.86
N LYS A 102 -6.87 23.41 4.85
CA LYS A 102 -5.63 22.79 5.31
C LYS A 102 -5.12 21.74 4.31
N GLU A 103 -6.01 20.91 3.78
CA GLU A 103 -5.70 19.90 2.77
C GLU A 103 -5.22 20.52 1.46
N SER A 104 -5.79 21.67 1.07
CA SER A 104 -5.38 22.43 -0.12
C SER A 104 -3.93 22.93 -0.10
N ARG A 105 -3.23 22.82 1.04
CA ARG A 105 -1.80 23.14 1.16
C ARG A 105 -0.89 21.97 0.77
N TYR A 106 -1.42 20.76 0.69
CA TYR A 106 -0.65 19.56 0.37
C TYR A 106 -0.89 19.14 -1.08
N VAL A 107 0.15 18.62 -1.73
CA VAL A 107 0.02 18.02 -3.07
C VAL A 107 -0.63 16.65 -2.89
N ALA A 108 -1.67 16.35 -3.67
CA ALA A 108 -2.30 15.05 -3.68
C ALA A 108 -1.25 13.98 -4.05
N ILE A 109 -1.03 13.02 -3.15
CA ILE A 109 -0.18 11.86 -3.46
C ILE A 109 -0.93 11.04 -4.51
N PRO A 110 -0.31 10.74 -5.67
CA PRO A 110 -0.94 9.88 -6.66
C PRO A 110 -1.32 8.55 -6.00
N VAL A 111 -2.58 8.14 -6.16
CA VAL A 111 -3.04 6.82 -5.72
C VAL A 111 -2.44 5.79 -6.66
N HIS A 112 -1.18 5.42 -6.41
CA HIS A 112 -0.60 4.23 -6.99
C HIS A 112 -1.35 3.04 -6.42
N HIS A 113 -2.18 2.40 -7.24
CA HIS A 113 -2.75 1.11 -6.91
C HIS A 113 -1.58 0.11 -6.90
N HIS A 114 -0.85 0.02 -5.78
CA HIS A 114 0.19 -1.00 -5.55
C HIS A 114 -0.40 -2.40 -5.35
N LEU A 115 -1.54 -2.68 -5.99
CA LEU A 115 -2.09 -4.01 -6.20
C LEU A 115 -1.85 -4.47 -7.65
N GLU A 116 -0.89 -3.88 -8.34
CA GLU A 116 -0.17 -4.67 -9.33
C GLU A 116 0.57 -5.75 -8.55
N ALA A 117 -0.02 -6.96 -8.49
CA ALA A 117 0.76 -8.16 -8.27
C ALA A 117 1.95 -8.03 -9.21
N HIS A 118 3.14 -7.79 -8.67
CA HIS A 118 4.35 -7.83 -9.46
C HIS A 118 4.40 -9.25 -10.02
N HIS A 119 3.95 -9.44 -11.26
CA HIS A 119 4.20 -10.62 -12.10
C HIS A 119 5.70 -10.79 -12.38
N SER A 120 6.56 -10.11 -11.61
CA SER A 120 7.98 -9.93 -11.77
C SER A 120 8.63 -9.78 -10.40
N ASN A 121 8.26 -10.62 -9.41
CA ASN A 121 9.11 -10.83 -8.24
C ASN A 121 10.45 -11.39 -8.76
N PRO A 122 11.57 -10.62 -8.71
CA PRO A 122 12.83 -11.05 -9.30
C PRO A 122 13.33 -12.35 -8.68
N HIS A 123 13.02 -12.59 -7.41
CA HIS A 123 13.40 -13.81 -6.68
C HIS A 123 12.65 -15.05 -7.16
N GLU A 124 11.37 -14.92 -7.51
CA GLU A 124 10.60 -16.04 -8.07
C GLU A 124 11.10 -16.39 -9.48
N HIS A 125 11.41 -15.39 -10.28
CA HIS A 125 11.98 -15.59 -11.61
C HIS A 125 13.33 -16.31 -11.56
N GLU A 126 14.24 -15.84 -10.69
CA GLU A 126 15.54 -16.49 -10.47
C GLU A 126 15.39 -17.94 -10.01
N HIS A 127 14.51 -18.19 -9.03
CA HIS A 127 14.24 -19.54 -8.55
C HIS A 127 13.66 -20.46 -9.64
N MET A 128 12.74 -19.96 -10.47
CA MET A 128 12.20 -20.73 -11.59
C MET A 128 13.26 -21.05 -12.65
N GLN A 129 14.20 -20.12 -12.89
CA GLN A 129 15.34 -20.34 -13.78
C GLN A 129 16.28 -21.41 -13.25
N THR A 130 16.74 -21.30 -12.01
CA THR A 130 17.63 -22.31 -11.39
C THR A 130 16.99 -23.70 -11.43
N LYS A 131 15.71 -23.79 -11.09
CA LYS A 131 14.98 -25.07 -11.14
C LYS A 131 14.91 -25.65 -12.56
N LEU A 132 14.70 -24.81 -13.58
CA LEU A 132 14.70 -25.27 -14.96
C LEU A 132 16.08 -25.74 -15.41
N GLU A 133 17.15 -25.07 -15.01
CA GLU A 133 18.53 -25.48 -15.29
C GLU A 133 18.84 -26.85 -14.68
N ASP A 134 18.47 -27.07 -13.42
CA ASP A 134 18.63 -28.36 -12.73
C ASP A 134 17.86 -29.48 -13.46
N ASP A 135 16.61 -29.22 -13.84
CA ASP A 135 15.79 -30.19 -14.56
C ASP A 135 16.34 -30.53 -15.96
N ILE A 136 16.98 -29.56 -16.64
CA ILE A 136 17.69 -29.80 -17.89
C ILE A 136 18.92 -30.66 -17.64
N PHE A 137 19.72 -30.38 -16.61
CA PHE A 137 20.90 -31.19 -16.30
C PHE A 137 20.51 -32.62 -15.92
N ASP A 138 19.47 -32.80 -15.12
CA ASP A 138 18.91 -34.10 -14.78
C ASP A 138 18.41 -34.86 -16.03
N TYR A 139 17.72 -34.17 -16.93
CA TYR A 139 17.25 -34.74 -18.20
C TYR A 139 18.40 -35.31 -19.04
N VAL A 140 19.51 -34.56 -19.14
CA VAL A 140 20.69 -34.95 -19.91
C VAL A 140 21.46 -36.05 -19.19
N TYR A 141 21.68 -35.93 -17.87
CA TYR A 141 22.42 -36.91 -17.08
C TYR A 141 21.82 -38.32 -17.20
N ARG A 142 20.50 -38.44 -17.27
CA ARG A 142 19.81 -39.74 -17.40
C ARG A 142 19.87 -40.35 -18.80
N ARG A 143 20.29 -39.62 -19.83
CA ARG A 143 20.21 -40.05 -21.25
C ARG A 143 21.54 -40.15 -21.97
N TYR A 144 22.57 -39.48 -21.48
CA TYR A 144 23.87 -39.38 -22.12
C TYR A 144 24.95 -39.97 -21.22
N ASP A 145 26.04 -40.43 -21.83
CA ASP A 145 27.19 -40.92 -21.07
C ASP A 145 27.75 -39.81 -20.17
N LEU A 146 28.29 -40.19 -19.01
CA LEU A 146 28.80 -39.24 -18.02
C LEU A 146 29.77 -38.23 -18.64
N ARG A 147 30.65 -38.68 -19.53
CA ARG A 147 31.63 -37.80 -20.20
C ARG A 147 30.97 -36.79 -21.14
N GLU A 148 29.89 -37.18 -21.82
CA GLU A 148 29.14 -36.30 -22.71
C GLU A 148 28.35 -35.26 -21.91
N PHE A 149 27.74 -35.69 -20.79
CA PHE A 149 27.09 -34.80 -19.83
C PHE A 149 28.06 -33.78 -19.24
N GLU A 150 29.25 -34.19 -18.80
CA GLU A 150 30.28 -33.30 -18.26
C GLU A 150 30.68 -32.23 -19.29
N LEU A 151 30.95 -32.63 -20.53
CA LEU A 151 31.30 -31.70 -21.61
C LEU A 151 30.18 -30.70 -21.88
N PHE A 152 28.93 -31.16 -21.87
CA PHE A 152 27.76 -30.29 -22.03
C PHE A 152 27.63 -29.31 -20.86
N LYS A 153 27.67 -29.79 -19.62
CA LYS A 153 27.56 -28.96 -18.42
C LYS A 153 28.67 -27.91 -18.37
N MET A 154 29.92 -28.29 -18.60
CA MET A 154 31.05 -27.36 -18.66
C MET A 154 30.83 -26.29 -19.73
N TYR A 155 30.38 -26.67 -20.93
CA TYR A 155 30.14 -25.71 -22.00
C TYR A 155 29.03 -24.70 -21.67
N ILE A 156 27.92 -25.16 -21.10
CA ILE A 156 26.78 -24.29 -20.74
C ILE A 156 27.15 -23.36 -19.58
N THR A 157 27.75 -23.88 -18.51
CA THR A 157 28.08 -23.10 -17.31
C THR A 157 29.21 -22.09 -17.53
N LEU A 158 30.17 -22.38 -18.40
CA LEU A 158 31.34 -21.52 -18.62
C LEU A 158 31.17 -20.53 -19.79
N LYS A 159 30.00 -20.50 -20.45
CA LYS A 159 29.67 -19.49 -21.46
C LYS A 159 29.52 -18.11 -20.80
N PRO A 160 29.97 -17.01 -21.44
CA PRO A 160 30.62 -16.93 -22.74
C PRO A 160 32.15 -17.09 -22.71
N ALA A 161 32.77 -17.27 -21.54
CA ALA A 161 34.22 -17.31 -21.36
C ALA A 161 34.90 -18.49 -22.09
N VAL A 162 34.20 -19.60 -22.27
CA VAL A 162 34.71 -20.81 -22.94
C VAL A 162 34.02 -21.03 -24.28
N ASN A 163 34.82 -21.33 -25.32
CA ASN A 163 34.36 -21.84 -26.61
C ASN A 163 34.82 -23.30 -26.81
N TYR A 164 34.41 -23.94 -27.91
CA TYR A 164 34.75 -25.35 -28.16
C TYR A 164 36.25 -25.63 -28.24
N HIS A 165 37.07 -24.69 -28.71
CA HIS A 165 38.54 -24.85 -28.77
C HIS A 165 39.17 -24.73 -27.38
N THR A 166 38.70 -23.78 -26.57
CA THR A 166 39.14 -23.64 -25.17
C THR A 166 38.75 -24.88 -24.36
N LEU A 167 37.53 -25.38 -24.53
CA LEU A 167 37.07 -26.59 -23.85
C LEU A 167 37.84 -27.84 -24.31
N ALA A 168 38.20 -27.90 -25.60
CA ALA A 168 39.05 -28.96 -26.14
C ALA A 168 40.45 -28.98 -25.50
N ALA A 169 41.04 -27.81 -25.29
CA ALA A 169 42.33 -27.69 -24.61
C ALA A 169 42.26 -28.16 -23.14
N ILE A 170 41.17 -27.84 -22.43
CA ILE A 170 40.96 -28.22 -21.02
C ILE A 170 40.71 -29.73 -20.87
N THR A 171 39.94 -30.32 -21.80
CA THR A 171 39.41 -31.69 -21.66
C THR A 171 40.17 -32.73 -22.48
N HIS A 172 41.10 -32.30 -23.32
CA HIS A 172 41.82 -33.10 -24.32
C HIS A 172 40.90 -33.84 -25.31
N VAL A 173 39.67 -33.35 -25.51
CA VAL A 173 38.72 -33.86 -26.50
C VAL A 173 38.72 -32.94 -27.72
N GLN A 174 38.73 -33.50 -28.92
CA GLN A 174 38.74 -32.69 -30.15
C GLN A 174 37.49 -31.79 -30.25
N ALA A 175 37.68 -30.51 -30.59
CA ALA A 175 36.62 -29.50 -30.62
C ALA A 175 35.40 -29.89 -31.47
N HIS A 176 35.61 -30.52 -32.63
CA HIS A 176 34.52 -30.98 -33.50
C HIS A 176 33.67 -32.08 -32.85
N LYS A 177 34.27 -32.95 -32.01
CA LYS A 177 33.53 -33.97 -31.24
C LYS A 177 32.68 -33.31 -30.16
N ILE A 178 33.25 -32.36 -29.43
CA ILE A 178 32.53 -31.58 -28.41
C ILE A 178 31.34 -30.86 -29.05
N GLN A 179 31.56 -30.17 -30.17
CA GLN A 179 30.50 -29.48 -30.90
C GLN A 179 29.38 -30.45 -31.31
N ARG A 180 29.71 -31.64 -31.83
CA ARG A 180 28.73 -32.66 -32.21
C ARG A 180 27.91 -33.15 -31.02
N ILE A 181 28.56 -33.42 -29.88
CA ILE A 181 27.89 -33.84 -28.64
C ILE A 181 26.93 -32.75 -28.16
N VAL A 182 27.42 -31.52 -27.99
CA VAL A 182 26.62 -30.39 -27.51
C VAL A 182 25.45 -30.11 -28.45
N SER A 183 25.66 -30.14 -29.76
CA SER A 183 24.60 -29.88 -30.74
C SER A 183 23.52 -30.96 -30.72
N ARG A 184 23.90 -32.23 -30.51
CA ARG A 184 22.96 -33.34 -30.37
C ARG A 184 22.10 -33.16 -29.11
N ILE A 185 22.74 -32.89 -27.96
CA ILE A 185 22.04 -32.67 -26.69
C ILE A 185 21.09 -31.47 -26.78
N LEU A 186 21.53 -30.34 -27.36
CA LEU A 186 20.69 -29.17 -27.54
C LEU A 186 19.48 -29.45 -28.44
N THR A 187 19.66 -30.21 -29.52
CA THR A 187 18.56 -30.61 -30.40
C THR A 187 17.54 -31.48 -29.67
N ASP A 188 18.01 -32.43 -28.87
CA ASP A 188 17.16 -33.30 -28.04
C ASP A 188 16.38 -32.50 -26.99
N ILE A 189 17.03 -31.61 -26.24
CA ILE A 189 16.35 -30.72 -25.27
C ILE A 189 15.26 -29.88 -25.97
N ARG A 190 15.55 -29.31 -27.14
CA ARG A 190 14.58 -28.53 -27.93
C ARG A 190 13.40 -29.36 -28.45
N SER A 191 13.57 -30.68 -28.56
CA SER A 191 12.48 -31.59 -28.94
C SER A 191 11.57 -31.95 -27.75
N ASN A 192 12.04 -31.75 -26.51
CA ASN A 192 11.27 -32.00 -25.30
C ASN A 192 10.25 -30.88 -25.04
N LYS A 193 8.98 -31.15 -25.36
CA LYS A 193 7.88 -30.19 -25.21
C LYS A 193 7.70 -29.67 -23.77
N VAL A 194 8.00 -30.47 -22.76
CA VAL A 194 7.85 -30.08 -21.34
C VAL A 194 8.90 -29.04 -20.96
N LEU A 195 10.17 -29.30 -21.28
CA LEU A 195 11.27 -28.37 -21.01
C LEU A 195 11.11 -27.07 -21.83
N VAL A 196 10.68 -27.18 -23.09
CA VAL A 196 10.40 -26.02 -23.95
C VAL A 196 9.21 -25.20 -23.42
N GLY A 197 8.17 -25.85 -22.90
CA GLY A 197 7.03 -25.17 -22.27
C GLY A 197 7.49 -24.33 -21.08
N ARG A 198 8.23 -24.96 -20.15
CA ARG A 198 8.79 -24.28 -18.98
C ARG A 198 9.76 -23.16 -19.32
N TYR A 199 10.57 -23.32 -20.36
CA TYR A 199 11.43 -22.24 -20.84
C TYR A 199 10.65 -20.99 -21.29
N ARG A 200 9.44 -21.15 -21.81
CA ARG A 200 8.59 -20.01 -22.19
C ARG A 200 7.95 -19.31 -20.99
N GLU A 201 7.79 -20.01 -19.88
CA GLU A 201 7.24 -19.46 -18.63
C GLU A 201 8.30 -18.66 -17.84
N VAL A 202 9.57 -18.97 -18.05
CA VAL A 202 10.73 -18.32 -17.42
C VAL A 202 11.35 -17.23 -18.31
N ARG A 203 10.85 -17.03 -19.53
CA ARG A 203 11.35 -16.00 -20.46
C ARG A 203 10.47 -14.76 -20.43
#